data_AF-A0A3R7M6N2-F1
#
_entry.id   AF-A0A3R7M6N2-F1
#
_cell.length_a   1.000
_cell.length_b   1.000
_cell.length_c   1.000
_cell.angle_alpha   90.00
_cell.angle_beta   90.00
_cell.angle_gamma   90.00
#
_symmetry.space_group_name_H-M   'P 1'
#
loop_
_entity.id
_entity.type
_entity.pdbx_description
1 polymer ?
#
loop_
_entity_poly.entity_id
_entity_poly.type
_entity_poly.pdbx_seq_one_letter_code
_entity_poly.pdbx_strand_id
1 'polypeptide(L)'
;MLGKLPQHWANDPHVYSLDDLLAIKGGQLVAEIKDVTSVCISHIAKCQVCLGRGFICEICGRGEAIFPFQLDSTALCECCNACFHNGCFSPGRCPRCIRRESRRSSREVIEKQDSVESSSSKES
;
A
#
# COMPACT_ATOMS: atom_id res chain seq x y z
N MET A 1 12.32 9.46 -19.08
CA MET A 1 12.73 8.06 -19.18
C MET A 1 11.54 7.11 -19.08
N LEU A 2 10.64 7.24 -18.10
CA LEU A 2 9.46 6.36 -17.99
C LEU A 2 8.43 6.52 -19.13
N GLY A 3 8.31 7.70 -19.76
CA GLY A 3 7.34 7.96 -20.83
C GLY A 3 7.60 7.26 -22.17
N LYS A 4 8.64 6.42 -22.26
CA LYS A 4 8.91 5.58 -23.44
C LYS A 4 8.44 4.13 -23.27
N LEU A 5 8.09 3.73 -22.04
CA LEU A 5 7.65 2.37 -21.77
C LEU A 5 6.19 2.19 -22.19
N PRO A 6 5.81 0.98 -22.64
CA PRO A 6 4.41 0.66 -22.87
C PRO A 6 3.58 0.91 -21.61
N GLN A 7 2.44 1.60 -21.79
CA GLN A 7 1.61 2.05 -20.67
C GLN A 7 1.06 0.89 -19.83
N HIS A 8 0.82 -0.28 -20.44
CA HIS A 8 0.28 -1.45 -19.75
C HIS A 8 1.25 -2.02 -18.70
N TRP A 9 2.56 -1.92 -18.91
CA TRP A 9 3.55 -2.39 -17.92
C TRP A 9 3.46 -1.65 -16.58
N ALA A 10 3.08 -0.38 -16.59
CA ALA A 10 2.99 0.44 -15.38
C ALA A 10 1.64 0.31 -14.67
N ASN A 11 0.59 -0.10 -15.38
CA ASN A 11 -0.80 -0.04 -14.89
C ASN A 11 -1.39 -1.41 -14.55
N ASP A 12 -1.01 -2.46 -15.27
CA ASP A 12 -1.55 -3.79 -15.07
C ASP A 12 -0.42 -4.84 -15.11
N PRO A 13 -0.09 -5.47 -13.98
CA PRO A 13 1.01 -6.43 -13.89
C PRO A 13 0.74 -7.74 -14.62
N HIS A 14 -0.49 -8.00 -15.08
CA HIS A 14 -0.87 -9.24 -15.74
C HIS A 14 -1.19 -9.07 -17.24
N VAL A 15 -1.10 -7.85 -17.76
CA VAL A 15 -1.31 -7.57 -19.18
C VAL A 15 0.03 -7.58 -19.91
N TYR A 16 0.09 -8.35 -21.00
CA TYR A 16 1.25 -8.48 -21.86
C TYR A 16 0.82 -8.49 -23.32
N SER A 17 1.61 -7.86 -24.18
CA SER A 17 1.51 -8.01 -25.63
C SER A 17 2.21 -9.30 -26.10
N LEU A 18 1.97 -9.72 -27.34
CA LEU A 18 2.70 -10.86 -27.92
C LEU A 18 4.21 -10.56 -28.01
N ASP A 19 4.58 -9.32 -28.31
CA ASP A 19 5.99 -8.89 -28.36
C ASP A 19 6.65 -8.98 -26.98
N ASP A 20 5.91 -8.64 -25.92
CA ASP A 20 6.41 -8.78 -24.54
C ASP A 20 6.74 -10.25 -24.22
N LEU A 21 5.85 -11.18 -24.61
CA LEU A 21 6.06 -12.62 -24.37
C LEU A 21 7.29 -13.14 -25.13
N LEU A 22 7.52 -12.66 -26.36
CA LEU A 22 8.73 -12.97 -27.12
C LEU A 22 9.98 -12.37 -26.45
N ALA A 23 9.90 -11.13 -25.98
CA ALA A 23 10.99 -10.45 -25.27
C ALA A 23 11.31 -11.10 -23.91
N ILE A 24 10.31 -11.67 -23.22
CA ILE A 24 10.49 -12.48 -22.00
C ILE A 24 11.30 -13.73 -22.32
N LYS A 25 10.95 -14.46 -23.40
CA LYS A 25 11.68 -15.66 -23.82
C LYS A 25 13.15 -15.35 -24.10
N GLY A 26 13.44 -14.16 -24.64
CA GLY A 26 14.80 -13.67 -24.90
C GLY A 26 15.48 -13.00 -23.70
N GLY A 27 14.81 -12.84 -22.55
CA GLY A 27 15.32 -12.16 -21.36
C GLY A 27 15.43 -10.64 -21.46
N GLN A 28 15.12 -10.05 -22.61
CA GLN A 28 15.23 -8.61 -22.88
C GLN A 28 14.29 -7.80 -21.99
N LEU A 29 13.04 -8.25 -21.87
CA LEU A 29 12.05 -7.55 -21.04
C LEU A 29 12.49 -7.48 -19.58
N VAL A 30 13.03 -8.58 -19.06
CA VAL A 30 13.48 -8.65 -17.65
C VAL A 30 14.64 -7.70 -17.40
N ALA A 31 15.58 -7.58 -18.34
CA ALA A 31 16.68 -6.62 -18.24
C ALA A 31 16.18 -5.17 -18.25
N GLU A 32 15.28 -4.84 -19.19
CA GLU A 32 14.73 -3.50 -19.31
C GLU A 32 13.95 -3.06 -18.06
N ILE A 33 13.09 -3.94 -17.52
CA ILE A 33 12.35 -3.67 -16.28
C ILE A 33 13.31 -3.47 -15.10
N LYS A 34 14.39 -4.28 -15.00
CA LYS A 34 15.40 -4.10 -13.94
C LYS A 34 16.11 -2.76 -14.03
N ASP A 35 16.50 -2.33 -15.24
CA ASP A 35 17.17 -1.06 -15.45
C ASP A 35 16.28 0.11 -15.03
N VAL A 36 15.02 0.10 -15.48
CA VAL A 36 14.02 1.11 -15.09
C VAL A 36 13.81 1.12 -13.57
N THR A 37 13.66 -0.06 -12.97
CA THR A 37 13.44 -0.21 -11.52
C THR A 37 14.63 0.37 -10.74
N SER A 38 15.86 0.15 -11.20
CA SER A 38 17.07 0.68 -10.56
C SER A 38 17.09 2.21 -10.53
N VAL A 39 16.66 2.86 -11.63
CA VAL A 39 16.56 4.32 -11.74
C VAL A 39 15.50 4.85 -10.78
N CYS A 40 14.34 4.20 -10.72
CA CYS A 40 13.25 4.56 -9.80
C CYS A 40 13.69 4.45 -8.34
N ILE A 41 14.33 3.34 -7.95
CA ILE A 41 14.83 3.13 -6.58
C ILE A 41 15.88 4.19 -6.23
N SER A 42 16.83 4.46 -7.14
CA SER A 42 17.86 5.50 -6.96
C SER A 42 17.25 6.90 -6.78
N HIS A 43 16.17 7.22 -7.52
CA HIS A 43 15.45 8.46 -7.34
C HIS A 43 14.76 8.54 -5.98
N ILE A 44 14.05 7.48 -5.57
CA ILE A 44 13.34 7.43 -4.28
C ILE A 44 14.33 7.62 -3.13
N ALA A 45 15.51 6.99 -3.19
CA ALA A 45 16.54 7.12 -2.16
C ALA A 45 17.11 8.54 -2.02
N LYS A 46 17.05 9.38 -3.07
CA LYS A 46 17.64 10.73 -3.10
C LYS A 46 16.61 11.86 -3.00
N CYS A 47 15.33 11.57 -3.21
CA CYS A 47 14.26 12.55 -3.27
C CYS A 47 13.46 12.57 -1.98
N GLN A 48 13.57 13.64 -1.18
CA GLN A 48 12.87 13.77 0.11
C GLN A 48 11.33 13.70 -0.02
N VAL A 49 10.78 14.16 -1.14
CA VAL A 49 9.33 14.05 -1.42
C VAL A 49 8.92 12.59 -1.58
N CYS A 50 9.74 11.77 -2.25
CA CYS A 50 9.47 10.35 -2.42
C CYS A 50 9.75 9.58 -1.13
N LEU A 51 10.80 9.93 -0.39
CA LEU A 51 11.07 9.34 0.94
C LEU A 51 9.92 9.58 1.91
N GLY A 52 9.34 10.79 1.92
CA GLY A 52 8.18 11.12 2.74
C GLY A 52 6.89 10.37 2.37
N ARG A 53 6.85 9.68 1.21
CA ARG A 53 5.74 8.79 0.82
C ARG A 53 5.95 7.35 1.27
N GLY A 54 7.10 7.03 1.86
CA GLY A 54 7.35 5.74 2.49
C GLY A 54 6.51 5.54 3.74
N PHE A 55 6.60 4.34 4.31
CA PHE A 55 5.89 3.97 5.53
C PHE A 55 6.88 3.82 6.67
N ILE A 56 6.43 4.11 7.89
CA ILE A 56 7.11 3.67 9.11
C ILE A 56 6.36 2.44 9.61
N CYS A 57 7.09 1.36 9.91
CA CYS A 57 6.49 0.17 10.46
C CYS A 57 5.92 0.46 11.86
N GLU A 58 4.59 0.52 12.00
CA GLU A 58 3.90 0.87 13.26
C GLU A 58 4.17 -0.13 14.40
N ILE A 59 4.59 -1.35 14.06
CA ILE A 59 4.80 -2.44 15.03
C ILE A 59 6.16 -2.29 15.73
N CYS A 60 7.24 -2.08 14.98
CA CYS A 60 8.58 -1.94 15.55
C CYS A 60 9.05 -0.50 15.72
N GLY A 61 8.36 0.47 15.09
CA GLY A 61 8.66 1.90 15.21
C GLY A 61 10.06 2.31 14.72
N ARG A 62 10.76 1.45 13.98
CA ARG A 62 12.10 1.78 13.46
C ARG A 62 11.98 2.95 12.47
N GLY A 63 12.83 3.96 12.64
CA GLY A 63 12.75 5.25 11.92
C GLY A 63 13.16 5.22 10.45
N GLU A 64 13.42 4.04 9.88
CA GLU A 64 13.70 3.91 8.44
C GLU A 64 12.40 3.74 7.66
N ALA A 65 12.26 4.48 6.57
CA ALA A 65 11.13 4.37 5.68
C ALA A 65 11.19 3.05 4.90
N ILE A 66 10.12 2.27 4.97
CA ILE A 66 9.91 1.06 4.18
C ILE A 66 8.95 1.32 3.03
N PHE A 67 9.10 0.55 1.95
CA PHE A 67 8.33 0.73 0.74
C PHE A 67 7.71 -0.57 0.24
N PRO A 68 6.50 -0.53 -0.33
CA PRO A 68 5.82 -1.70 -0.89
C PRO A 68 6.61 -2.49 -1.96
N PHE A 69 7.54 -1.84 -2.67
CA PHE A 69 8.36 -2.49 -3.70
C PHE A 69 9.54 -3.29 -3.11
N GLN A 70 9.79 -3.19 -1.79
CA GLN A 70 10.83 -3.96 -1.09
C GLN A 70 10.28 -5.34 -0.68
N LEU A 71 9.99 -6.18 -1.68
CA LEU A 71 9.24 -7.43 -1.50
C LEU A 71 9.93 -8.42 -0.53
N ASP A 72 11.26 -8.40 -0.46
CA ASP A 72 12.03 -9.31 0.39
C ASP A 72 11.94 -8.96 1.89
N SER A 73 11.66 -7.70 2.24
CA SER A 73 11.71 -7.21 3.62
C SER A 73 10.37 -6.70 4.15
N THR A 74 9.36 -6.53 3.29
CA THR A 74 8.09 -5.90 3.65
C THR A 74 6.86 -6.73 3.29
N ALA A 75 5.83 -6.58 4.12
CA ALA A 75 4.51 -7.16 3.93
C ALA A 75 3.46 -6.04 3.91
N LEU A 76 2.46 -6.19 3.04
CA LEU A 76 1.33 -5.27 2.92
C LEU A 76 0.07 -5.87 3.56
N CYS A 77 -0.71 -5.02 4.21
CA CYS A 77 -2.07 -5.37 4.58
C CYS A 77 -2.97 -5.34 3.35
N GLU A 78 -3.60 -6.46 3.01
CA GLU A 78 -4.51 -6.59 1.86
C GLU A 78 -5.76 -5.68 1.95
N CYS A 79 -6.15 -5.26 3.16
CA CYS A 79 -7.32 -4.42 3.39
C CYS A 79 -7.04 -2.91 3.26
N CYS A 80 -5.86 -2.44 3.66
CA CYS A 80 -5.58 -1.00 3.72
C CYS A 80 -4.23 -0.56 3.14
N ASN A 81 -3.49 -1.50 2.55
CA ASN A 81 -2.18 -1.30 1.92
C ASN A 81 -1.14 -0.65 2.84
N ALA A 82 -1.34 -0.72 4.16
CA ALA A 82 -0.31 -0.34 5.11
C ALA A 82 0.87 -1.31 5.00
N CYS A 83 2.08 -0.76 4.98
CA CYS A 83 3.32 -1.50 4.84
C CYS A 83 4.00 -1.73 6.18
N PHE A 84 4.51 -2.93 6.38
CA PHE A 84 5.17 -3.39 7.60
C PHE A 84 6.38 -4.27 7.23
N HIS A 85 7.30 -4.52 8.16
CA HIS A 85 8.33 -5.53 7.93
C HIS A 85 7.74 -6.94 7.91
N ASN A 86 8.31 -7.84 7.12
CA ASN A 86 7.91 -9.25 7.02
C ASN A 86 7.88 -9.95 8.38
N GLY A 87 8.90 -9.75 9.21
CA GLY A 87 8.95 -10.33 10.56
C GLY A 87 8.05 -9.65 11.60
N CYS A 88 7.46 -8.49 11.28
CA CYS A 88 6.59 -7.77 12.21
C CYS A 88 5.11 -8.04 11.97
N PHE A 89 4.71 -8.26 10.72
CA PHE A 89 3.31 -8.34 10.35
C PHE A 89 2.77 -9.76 10.41
N SER A 90 1.57 -9.91 10.97
CA SER A 90 0.78 -11.14 10.87
C SER A 90 -0.51 -10.84 10.10
N PRO A 91 -0.82 -11.60 9.03
CA PRO A 91 -2.07 -11.46 8.30
C PRO A 91 -3.30 -11.48 9.23
N GLY A 92 -4.29 -10.64 8.93
CA GLY A 92 -5.50 -10.50 9.75
C GLY A 92 -5.36 -9.65 11.02
N ARG A 93 -4.14 -9.31 11.48
CA ARG A 93 -3.90 -8.49 12.68
C ARG A 93 -3.27 -7.13 12.36
N CYS A 94 -3.82 -6.41 11.38
CA CYS A 94 -3.32 -5.08 11.04
C CYS A 94 -3.73 -4.03 12.11
N PRO A 95 -2.76 -3.38 12.81
CA PRO A 95 -3.08 -2.38 13.83
C PRO A 95 -3.88 -1.20 13.27
N ARG A 96 -3.60 -0.79 12.02
CA ARG A 96 -4.31 0.29 11.35
C ARG A 96 -5.77 -0.06 11.06
N CYS A 97 -6.06 -1.28 10.61
CA CYS A 97 -7.43 -1.75 10.39
C CYS A 97 -8.18 -1.89 11.71
N ILE A 98 -7.57 -2.47 12.74
CA ILE A 98 -8.18 -2.60 14.08
C ILE A 98 -8.55 -1.22 14.63
N ARG A 99 -7.65 -0.25 14.54
CA ARG A 99 -7.90 1.13 15.01
C ARG A 99 -8.97 1.85 14.18
N ARG A 100 -9.07 1.55 12.87
CA ARG A 100 -10.15 2.07 12.01
C ARG A 100 -11.51 1.48 12.40
N GLU A 101 -11.55 0.16 12.61
CA GLU A 101 -12.77 -0.56 13.00
C GLU A 101 -13.29 -0.06 14.35
N SER A 102 -12.43 0.00 15.38
CA SER A 102 -12.82 0.49 16.70
C SER A 102 -13.42 1.90 16.64
N ARG A 103 -12.84 2.80 15.82
CA ARG A 103 -13.41 4.15 15.63
C ARG A 103 -14.74 4.16 14.90
N ARG A 104 -14.97 3.23 13.97
CA ARG A 104 -16.26 3.06 13.31
C ARG A 104 -17.30 2.60 14.31
N SER A 105 -17.02 1.52 15.06
CA SER A 105 -17.96 0.98 16.04
C SER A 105 -18.33 2.00 17.13
N SER A 106 -17.37 2.80 17.62
CA SER A 106 -17.67 3.86 18.59
C SER A 106 -18.63 4.93 18.05
N ARG A 107 -18.53 5.29 16.77
CA ARG A 107 -19.45 6.27 16.14
C ARG A 107 -20.86 5.71 16.01
N GLU A 108 -20.99 4.44 15.62
CA GLU A 108 -22.29 3.78 15.50
C GLU A 108 -23.02 3.67 16.85
N VAL A 109 -22.28 3.51 17.96
CA VAL A 109 -22.86 3.51 19.32
C VAL A 109 -23.41 4.89 19.67
N ILE A 110 -22.65 5.97 19.38
CA ILE A 110 -23.07 7.35 19.65
C ILE A 110 -24.33 7.70 18.83
N GLU A 111 -24.33 7.41 17.53
CA GLU A 111 -25.48 7.69 16.65
C GLU A 111 -26.76 6.95 17.07
N LYS A 112 -26.64 5.73 17.61
CA LYS A 112 -27.77 4.98 18.16
C LYS A 112 -28.28 5.54 19.49
N GLN A 113 -27.43 6.20 20.28
CA GLN A 113 -27.86 6.84 21.53
C GLN A 113 -28.61 8.14 21.23
N ASP A 114 -28.10 8.97 20.31
CA ASP A 114 -28.72 10.26 19.94
C ASP A 114 -30.10 10.08 19.25
N SER A 115 -30.28 8.99 18.51
CA SER A 115 -31.56 8.66 17.85
C SER A 115 -32.61 8.09 18.81
N VAL A 116 -32.21 7.55 19.97
CA VAL A 116 -33.13 7.11 21.04
C VAL A 116 -33.54 8.29 21.92
N GLU A 117 -32.66 9.29 22.11
CA GLU A 117 -33.00 10.50 22.87
C GLU A 117 -33.95 11.44 22.10
N SER A 118 -33.84 11.50 20.78
CA SER A 118 -34.68 12.32 19.90
C SER A 118 -36.14 11.85 19.80
N SER A 119 -36.44 10.60 20.17
CA SER A 119 -37.81 10.06 20.19
C SER A 119 -38.52 10.22 21.55
N SER A 120 -37.79 10.61 22.60
CA SER A 120 -38.34 10.78 23.96
C SER A 120 -38.88 12.19 24.26
N SER A 121 -38.69 13.18 23.37
CA SER A 121 -39.16 14.57 23.58
C SER A 121 -40.50 14.92 22.93
N LYS A 122 -41.28 13.94 22.46
CA LYS A 122 -42.62 14.18 21.87
C LYS A 122 -43.81 13.70 22.73
N GLU A 123 -43.56 13.22 23.94
CA GLU A 123 -44.61 12.93 24.94
C GLU A 123 -44.46 13.89 26.13
N SER A 124 -44.87 15.14 25.94
CA SER A 124 -45.26 16.07 27.02
C SER A 124 -46.17 17.16 26.46
#